data_AF-A1BQJ4-F1
#
_entry.id   AF-A1BQJ4-F1
#
_cell.length_a   1.000
_cell.length_b   1.000
_cell.length_c   1.000
_cell.angle_alpha   90.00
_cell.angle_beta   90.00
_cell.angle_gamma   90.00
#
_symmetry.space_group_name_H-M   'P 1'
#
loop_
_entity.id
_entity.type
_entity.pdbx_description
1 polymer ?
#
loop_
_entity_poly.entity_id
_entity_poly.type
_entity_poly.pdbx_seq_one_letter_code
_entity_poly.pdbx_strand_id
1 'polypeptide(L)'
;FNTHDDTQKIIEKYKGSNVDIHTFNQSQYPRLVVDDYLPLPSKGRTDKDGWYPPGHGDVFPSLKNSGKLDALIAQGKEYVSVANSDNLGAVVDLQILNHLIRNKNEYCMEVTPKTLADVKGGTLISYEGKVQLLEIAQVP
;
A
#
# COMPACT_ATOMS: atom_id res chain seq x y z
N PHE A 1 -6.35 8.09 7.89
CA PHE A 1 -7.26 9.06 8.56
C PHE A 1 -8.56 9.30 7.79
N ASN A 2 -8.55 9.76 6.54
CA ASN A 2 -9.79 10.10 5.79
C ASN A 2 -10.83 8.97 5.65
N THR A 3 -10.40 7.72 5.57
CA THR A 3 -11.27 6.56 5.32
C THR A 3 -11.52 5.71 6.56
N HIS A 4 -10.85 6.01 7.68
CA HIS A 4 -10.80 5.10 8.83
C HIS A 4 -12.18 4.88 9.43
N ASP A 5 -12.87 5.97 9.79
CA ASP A 5 -14.14 5.90 10.51
C ASP A 5 -15.24 5.23 9.68
N ASP A 6 -15.27 5.52 8.38
CA ASP A 6 -16.24 4.90 7.47
C ASP A 6 -15.92 3.42 7.23
N THR A 7 -14.63 3.06 7.17
CA THR A 7 -14.21 1.66 7.07
C THR A 7 -14.61 0.87 8.31
N GLN A 8 -14.44 1.43 9.52
CA GLN A 8 -14.84 0.78 10.76
C GLN A 8 -16.34 0.44 10.76
N LYS A 9 -17.20 1.40 10.41
CA LYS A 9 -18.67 1.21 10.36
C LYS A 9 -19.10 0.03 9.47
N ILE A 10 -18.38 -0.21 8.37
CA ILE A 10 -18.69 -1.33 7.47
C ILE A 10 -18.18 -2.65 8.03
N ILE A 11 -16.96 -2.68 8.58
CA ILE A 11 -16.35 -3.89 9.15
C ILE A 11 -17.15 -4.43 10.33
N GLU A 12 -17.84 -3.58 11.09
CA GLU A 12 -18.68 -4.03 12.22
C GLU A 12 -19.73 -5.09 11.84
N LYS A 13 -20.19 -5.07 10.59
CA LYS A 13 -21.16 -6.05 10.07
C LYS A 13 -20.60 -7.47 10.01
N TYR A 14 -19.28 -7.62 10.06
CA TYR A 14 -18.57 -8.90 9.93
C TYR A 14 -18.07 -9.46 11.26
N LYS A 15 -18.43 -8.87 12.43
CA LYS A 15 -17.99 -9.32 13.77
C LYS A 15 -18.26 -10.81 14.08
N GLY A 16 -19.23 -11.44 13.39
CA GLY A 16 -19.54 -12.87 13.53
C GLY A 16 -19.14 -13.74 12.33
N SER A 17 -18.43 -13.18 11.35
CA SER A 17 -17.97 -13.92 10.18
C SER A 17 -16.72 -14.74 10.50
N ASN A 18 -16.50 -15.83 9.76
CA ASN A 18 -15.29 -16.67 9.89
C ASN A 18 -14.08 -16.03 9.19
N VAL A 19 -13.75 -14.80 9.57
CA VAL A 19 -12.59 -14.04 9.08
C VAL A 19 -12.19 -13.01 10.12
N ASP A 20 -10.89 -12.94 10.43
CA ASP A 20 -10.36 -11.88 11.28
C ASP A 20 -9.98 -10.67 10.42
N ILE A 21 -10.55 -9.51 10.72
CA ILE A 21 -10.36 -8.29 9.95
C ILE A 21 -9.55 -7.30 10.79
N HIS A 22 -8.30 -7.10 10.37
CA HIS A 22 -7.41 -6.11 10.98
C HIS A 22 -7.45 -4.79 10.23
N THR A 23 -7.37 -3.68 10.98
CA THR A 23 -7.20 -2.34 10.41
C THR A 23 -6.06 -1.61 11.09
N PHE A 24 -5.29 -0.85 10.32
CA PHE A 24 -4.29 0.09 10.82
C PHE A 24 -4.39 1.37 9.98
N ASN A 25 -4.03 2.50 10.56
CA ASN A 25 -3.90 3.74 9.82
C ASN A 25 -2.49 3.85 9.25
N GLN A 26 -2.41 4.29 8.01
CA GLN A 26 -1.17 4.81 7.45
C GLN A 26 -0.80 6.17 8.07
N SER A 27 0.44 6.61 7.87
CA SER A 27 0.96 7.89 8.32
C SER A 27 0.14 9.07 7.80
N GLN A 28 0.23 10.19 8.51
CA GLN A 28 -0.37 11.47 8.14
C GLN A 28 0.73 12.52 8.11
N TYR A 29 1.08 13.00 6.92
CA TYR A 29 2.16 13.98 6.75
C TYR A 29 1.59 15.39 6.55
N PRO A 30 2.27 16.44 7.03
CA PRO A 30 1.85 17.80 6.80
C PRO A 30 2.08 18.17 5.33
N ARG A 31 1.10 18.81 4.69
CA ARG A 31 1.33 19.44 3.38
C ARG A 31 2.31 20.59 3.53
N LEU A 32 3.08 20.86 2.48
CA LEU A 32 4.00 22.01 2.43
C LEU A 32 3.40 23.11 1.55
N VAL A 33 3.63 24.36 1.95
CA VAL A 33 3.35 25.52 1.10
C VAL A 33 4.47 25.67 0.09
N VAL A 34 4.13 25.84 -1.20
CA VAL A 34 5.12 25.89 -2.29
C VAL A 34 6.02 27.12 -2.18
N ASP A 35 5.47 28.27 -1.81
CA ASP A 35 6.19 29.55 -1.85
C ASP A 35 7.33 29.64 -0.83
N ASP A 36 7.21 28.98 0.32
CA ASP A 36 8.19 29.09 1.41
C ASP A 36 8.58 27.76 2.06
N TYR A 37 8.08 26.63 1.53
CA TYR A 37 8.42 25.27 1.97
C TYR A 37 8.13 24.99 3.44
N LEU A 38 7.28 25.79 4.09
CA LEU A 38 6.87 25.56 5.48
C LEU A 38 5.67 24.60 5.56
N PRO A 39 5.55 23.80 6.64
CA PRO A 39 4.37 23.00 6.89
C PRO A 39 3.11 23.87 6.95
N LEU A 40 2.12 23.53 6.15
CA LEU A 40 0.83 24.21 6.10
C LEU A 40 0.12 24.24 7.47
N PRO A 41 0.19 23.18 8.31
CA PRO A 41 -0.31 23.24 9.68
C PRO A 41 0.37 24.30 10.55
N SER A 42 1.66 24.59 10.34
CA SER A 42 2.37 25.66 11.06
C SER A 42 1.90 27.07 10.70
N LYS A 43 1.17 27.22 9.58
CA LYS A 43 0.50 28.47 9.18
C LYS A 43 -0.96 28.57 9.67
N GLY A 44 -1.34 27.72 10.61
CA GLY A 44 -2.68 27.73 11.23
C GLY A 44 -3.71 26.86 10.52
N ARG A 45 -3.37 26.20 9.40
CA ARG A 45 -4.26 25.26 8.72
C ARG A 45 -4.08 23.84 9.27
N THR A 46 -4.51 23.63 10.51
CA THR A 46 -4.32 22.37 11.26
C THR A 46 -5.42 21.34 11.04
N ASP A 47 -6.50 21.71 10.34
CA ASP A 47 -7.59 20.82 9.93
C ASP A 47 -7.12 19.81 8.87
N LYS A 48 -8.01 18.90 8.45
CA LYS A 48 -7.69 17.79 7.52
C LYS A 48 -6.97 18.24 6.25
N ASP A 49 -7.26 19.43 5.74
CA ASP A 49 -6.71 19.95 4.49
C ASP A 49 -5.22 20.33 4.62
N GLY A 50 -4.73 20.51 5.85
CA GLY A 50 -3.33 20.71 6.17
C GLY A 50 -2.48 19.44 6.05
N TRP A 51 -3.10 18.28 5.83
CA TRP A 51 -2.43 16.98 5.88
C TRP A 51 -2.74 16.12 4.66
N TYR A 52 -1.93 15.09 4.45
CA TYR A 52 -2.16 14.11 3.39
C TYR A 52 -1.63 12.71 3.78
N PRO A 53 -2.24 11.64 3.25
CA PRO A 53 -1.65 10.30 3.29
C PRO A 53 -0.45 10.24 2.31
N PRO A 54 0.75 9.80 2.72
CA PRO A 54 1.96 9.83 1.91
C PRO A 54 2.04 8.71 0.85
N GLY A 55 0.94 8.46 0.14
CA GLY A 55 0.84 7.43 -0.89
C GLY A 55 0.82 6.00 -0.33
N HIS A 56 0.77 5.02 -1.23
CA HIS A 56 0.70 3.59 -0.88
C HIS A 56 2.05 3.00 -0.43
N GLY A 57 3.17 3.65 -0.76
CA GLY A 57 4.51 3.22 -0.31
C GLY A 57 4.68 3.24 1.21
N ASP A 58 3.84 3.99 1.93
CA ASP A 58 3.82 4.06 3.40
C ASP A 58 3.26 2.78 4.05
N VAL A 59 2.75 1.82 3.27
CA VAL A 59 2.28 0.53 3.79
C VAL A 59 3.34 -0.19 4.62
N PHE A 60 4.62 -0.16 4.22
CA PHE A 60 5.70 -0.85 4.93
C PHE A 60 5.98 -0.26 6.32
N PRO A 61 6.32 1.05 6.45
CA PRO A 61 6.54 1.63 7.76
C PRO A 61 5.28 1.61 8.63
N SER A 62 4.09 1.85 8.06
CA SER A 62 2.85 1.87 8.84
C SER A 62 2.41 0.49 9.33
N LEU A 63 2.57 -0.56 8.52
CA LEU A 63 2.30 -1.93 8.95
C LEU A 63 3.24 -2.34 10.10
N LYS A 64 4.53 -1.99 9.99
CA LYS A 64 5.52 -2.21 11.05
C LYS A 64 5.18 -1.44 12.32
N ASN A 65 4.98 -0.13 12.22
CA ASN A 65 4.73 0.76 13.36
C ASN A 65 3.40 0.44 14.08
N SER A 66 2.43 -0.17 13.37
CA SER A 66 1.18 -0.61 13.97
C SER A 66 1.33 -1.83 14.92
N GLY A 67 2.50 -2.49 14.93
CA GLY A 67 2.73 -3.75 15.65
C GLY A 67 2.09 -4.97 15.00
N LYS A 68 1.31 -4.79 13.92
CA LYS A 68 0.65 -5.90 13.22
C LYS A 68 1.63 -6.79 12.46
N LEU A 69 2.72 -6.23 11.92
CA LEU A 69 3.75 -7.02 11.26
C LEU A 69 4.29 -8.08 12.24
N ASP A 70 4.74 -7.65 13.42
CA ASP A 70 5.28 -8.54 14.44
C ASP A 70 4.23 -9.54 14.93
N ALA A 71 2.99 -9.11 15.12
CA ALA A 71 1.90 -9.98 15.52
C ALA A 71 1.60 -11.08 14.47
N LEU A 72 1.60 -10.73 13.17
CA LEU A 72 1.38 -11.69 12.09
C LEU A 72 2.57 -12.66 11.96
N ILE A 73 3.79 -12.16 12.07
CA ILE A 73 4.98 -13.02 12.07
C ILE A 73 4.95 -13.98 13.27
N ALA A 74 4.55 -13.52 14.46
CA ALA A 74 4.41 -14.36 15.65
C ALA A 74 3.33 -15.45 15.49
N GLN A 75 2.35 -15.25 14.61
CA GLN A 75 1.35 -16.26 14.21
C GLN A 75 1.84 -17.21 13.11
N GLY A 76 3.10 -17.09 12.67
CA GLY A 76 3.69 -17.92 11.62
C GLY A 76 3.32 -17.50 10.20
N LYS A 77 2.96 -16.23 9.97
CA LYS A 77 2.74 -15.70 8.61
C LYS A 77 4.08 -15.32 7.97
N GLU A 78 4.30 -15.75 6.72
CA GLU A 78 5.55 -15.51 5.98
C GLU A 78 5.38 -14.53 4.81
N TYR A 79 4.17 -14.47 4.22
CA TYR A 79 3.86 -13.67 3.05
C TYR A 79 2.62 -12.80 3.29
N VAL A 80 2.59 -11.63 2.66
CA VAL A 80 1.42 -10.74 2.58
C VAL A 80 1.09 -10.49 1.11
N SER A 81 -0.18 -10.67 0.74
CA SER A 81 -0.69 -10.25 -0.57
C SER A 81 -1.26 -8.84 -0.44
N VAL A 82 -0.83 -7.93 -1.31
CA VAL A 82 -1.21 -6.51 -1.28
C VAL A 82 -1.90 -6.16 -2.59
N ALA A 83 -3.11 -5.63 -2.50
CA ALA A 83 -3.89 -5.16 -3.63
C ALA A 83 -4.72 -3.93 -3.23
N ASN A 84 -5.19 -3.18 -4.23
CA ASN A 84 -6.13 -2.09 -3.98
C ASN A 84 -7.49 -2.66 -3.55
N SER A 85 -8.16 -1.95 -2.65
CA SER A 85 -9.49 -2.34 -2.16
C SER A 85 -10.60 -2.30 -3.22
N ASP A 86 -10.35 -1.63 -4.35
CA ASP A 86 -11.27 -1.51 -5.48
C ASP A 86 -10.93 -2.44 -6.66
N ASN A 87 -9.83 -3.20 -6.59
CA ASN A 87 -9.49 -4.19 -7.61
C ASN A 87 -10.16 -5.54 -7.29
N LEU A 88 -11.36 -5.74 -7.83
CA LEU A 88 -12.13 -6.98 -7.63
C LEU A 88 -11.49 -8.23 -8.26
N GLY A 89 -10.54 -8.06 -9.19
CA GLY A 89 -9.81 -9.17 -9.80
C GLY A 89 -8.67 -9.72 -8.94
N ALA A 90 -8.27 -8.97 -7.91
CA ALA A 90 -7.19 -9.36 -7.01
C ALA A 90 -7.69 -10.36 -5.94
N VAL A 91 -7.85 -11.61 -6.35
CA VAL A 91 -8.16 -12.74 -5.46
C VAL A 91 -6.88 -13.48 -5.05
N VAL A 92 -6.95 -14.29 -3.99
CA VAL A 92 -5.81 -15.12 -3.57
C VAL A 92 -5.56 -16.22 -4.61
N ASP A 93 -4.40 -16.15 -5.28
CA ASP A 93 -3.94 -17.18 -6.22
C ASP A 93 -2.92 -18.12 -5.55
N LEU A 94 -3.29 -19.40 -5.42
CA LEU A 94 -2.44 -20.41 -4.79
C LEU A 94 -1.28 -20.88 -5.66
N GLN A 95 -1.37 -20.74 -6.98
CA GLN A 95 -0.27 -21.08 -7.89
C GLN A 95 0.86 -20.06 -7.75
N ILE A 96 0.50 -18.78 -7.68
CA ILE A 96 1.46 -17.69 -7.40
C ILE A 96 2.11 -17.93 -6.03
N LEU A 97 1.31 -18.12 -4.97
CA LEU A 97 1.84 -18.35 -3.62
C LEU A 97 2.80 -19.55 -3.57
N ASN A 98 2.43 -20.67 -4.17
CA ASN A 98 3.28 -21.86 -4.24
C ASN A 98 4.59 -21.59 -4.98
N HIS A 99 4.57 -20.79 -6.05
CA HIS A 99 5.79 -20.39 -6.75
C HIS A 99 6.73 -19.58 -5.85
N LEU A 100 6.20 -18.60 -5.10
CA LEU A 100 7.00 -17.77 -4.20
C LEU A 100 7.69 -18.59 -3.11
N ILE A 101 6.95 -19.50 -2.48
CA ILE A 101 7.47 -20.37 -1.42
C ILE A 101 8.59 -21.28 -1.97
N ARG A 102 8.37 -21.92 -3.12
CA ARG A 102 9.35 -22.86 -3.70
C ARG A 102 10.66 -22.18 -4.10
N ASN A 103 10.58 -20.95 -4.60
CA ASN A 103 11.75 -20.22 -5.07
C ASN A 103 12.28 -19.20 -4.05
N LYS A 104 11.66 -19.10 -2.88
CA LYS A 104 11.99 -18.14 -1.81
C LYS A 104 12.06 -16.69 -2.33
N ASN A 105 11.09 -16.31 -3.16
CA ASN A 105 11.00 -14.93 -3.62
C ASN A 105 10.53 -14.06 -2.45
N GLU A 106 11.25 -12.99 -2.12
CA GLU A 106 10.86 -12.06 -1.05
C GLU A 106 9.82 -11.03 -1.51
N TYR A 107 9.75 -10.77 -2.82
CA TYR A 107 8.83 -9.81 -3.42
C TYR A 107 8.38 -10.30 -4.80
N CYS A 108 7.11 -10.09 -5.12
CA CYS A 108 6.53 -10.35 -6.42
C CYS A 108 5.50 -9.26 -6.74
N MET A 109 5.53 -8.79 -7.98
CA MET A 109 4.55 -7.85 -8.51
C MET A 109 3.88 -8.51 -9.70
N GLU A 110 2.58 -8.71 -9.61
CA GLU A 110 1.77 -9.15 -10.74
C GLU A 110 1.73 -8.03 -11.79
N VAL A 111 1.93 -8.39 -13.05
CA VAL A 111 1.86 -7.48 -14.20
C VAL A 111 0.92 -8.06 -15.24
N THR A 112 0.32 -7.18 -16.04
CA THR A 112 -0.58 -7.56 -17.15
C THR A 112 -0.06 -6.95 -18.46
N PRO A 113 -0.30 -7.60 -19.63
CA PRO A 113 0.02 -7.00 -20.92
C PRO A 113 -0.62 -5.62 -21.08
N LYS A 114 0.17 -4.63 -21.49
CA LYS A 114 -0.33 -3.26 -21.69
C LYS A 114 -1.30 -3.19 -22.87
N THR A 115 -2.44 -2.54 -22.65
CA THR A 115 -3.32 -2.06 -23.72
C THR A 115 -3.02 -0.60 -24.04
N LEU A 116 -3.72 -0.03 -25.04
CA LEU A 116 -3.61 1.39 -25.37
C LEU A 116 -4.02 2.32 -24.21
N ALA A 117 -4.86 1.84 -23.28
CA ALA A 117 -5.28 2.61 -22.11
C ALA A 117 -4.20 2.67 -21.02
N ASP A 118 -3.25 1.73 -21.00
CA ASP A 118 -2.29 1.52 -19.91
C ASP A 118 -0.93 2.17 -20.16
N VAL A 119 -0.82 2.96 -21.24
CA VAL A 119 0.44 3.58 -21.69
C VAL A 119 1.08 4.51 -20.65
N LYS A 120 0.26 5.06 -19.73
CA LYS A 120 0.73 5.98 -18.67
C LYS A 120 1.22 5.27 -17.41
N GLY A 121 0.90 3.99 -17.22
CA GLY A 121 1.33 3.25 -16.04
C GLY A 121 2.82 2.90 -16.11
N GLY A 122 3.46 2.75 -14.95
CA GLY A 122 4.82 2.27 -14.83
C GLY A 122 5.07 0.91 -15.51
N THR A 123 6.33 0.54 -15.63
CA THR A 123 6.75 -0.76 -16.18
C THR A 123 7.90 -1.34 -15.39
N LEU A 124 8.06 -2.67 -15.44
CA LEU A 124 9.25 -3.32 -14.88
C LEU A 124 10.39 -3.27 -15.90
N ILE A 125 11.59 -2.94 -15.40
CA ILE A 125 12.84 -2.97 -16.15
C ILE A 125 13.90 -3.78 -15.39
N SER A 126 14.94 -4.22 -16.10
CA SER A 126 16.18 -4.69 -15.47
C SER A 126 17.19 -3.55 -15.49
N TYR A 127 17.68 -3.16 -14.31
CA TYR A 127 18.65 -2.09 -14.13
C TYR A 127 19.64 -2.48 -13.05
N GLU A 128 20.94 -2.36 -13.34
CA GLU A 128 22.03 -2.73 -12.41
C GLU A 128 21.90 -4.15 -11.82
N GLY A 129 21.45 -5.11 -12.65
CA GLY A 129 21.29 -6.51 -12.25
C GLY A 129 20.11 -6.78 -11.32
N LYS A 130 19.20 -5.81 -11.13
CA LYS A 130 17.98 -5.95 -10.33
C LYS A 130 16.76 -5.53 -11.13
N VAL A 131 15.61 -6.12 -10.81
CA VAL A 131 14.32 -5.67 -11.35
C VAL A 131 13.84 -4.45 -10.57
N GLN A 132 13.38 -3.42 -11.27
CA GLN A 132 12.88 -2.18 -10.67
C GLN A 132 11.62 -1.69 -11.40
N LEU A 133 10.76 -0.97 -10.68
CA LEU A 133 9.62 -0.24 -11.24
C LEU A 133 10.10 1.11 -11.80
N LEU A 134 9.83 1.35 -13.08
CA LEU A 134 10.10 2.61 -13.76
C LEU A 134 8.77 3.32 -14.08
N GLU A 135 8.65 4.55 -13.59
CA GLU A 135 7.56 5.49 -13.85
C GLU A 135 8.00 6.59 -14.80
N ILE A 136 7.05 7.22 -15.50
CA ILE A 136 7.34 8.28 -16.48
C ILE A 136 8.11 9.46 -15.89
N ALA A 137 7.88 9.79 -14.61
CA ALA A 137 8.57 10.89 -13.92
C ALA A 137 10.09 10.64 -13.74
N GLN A 138 10.56 9.41 -13.94
CA GLN A 138 11.97 9.03 -13.86
C GLN A 138 12.64 9.01 -15.25
N VAL A 139 11.90 9.29 -16.32
CA VAL A 139 12.39 9.31 -17.70
C VAL A 139 12.56 10.78 -18.15
N PRO A 140 13.79 11.22 -18.49
CA PRO A 140 14.07 12.59 -18.93
C PRO A 140 13.37 13.03 -20.21
#